data_AF-A7UM24-F1
#
_entry.id   AF-A7UM24-F1
#
_cell.length_a   1.000
_cell.length_b   1.000
_cell.length_c   1.000
_cell.angle_alpha   90.00
_cell.angle_beta   90.00
_cell.angle_gamma   90.00
#
_symmetry.space_group_name_H-M   'P 1'
#
loop_
_entity.id
_entity.type
_entity.pdbx_description
1 polymer ?
#
loop_
_entity_poly.entity_id
_entity_poly.type
_entity_poly.pdbx_seq_one_letter_code
_entity_poly.pdbx_strand_id
1 'polypeptide(L)' 'LQMVEFYFILAAVTVVSAGVFWRLMNGSLVMLVAGYMGEAGLAPAWPAFIVGMLGWGYILYEIFAVRPA' A
#
# COMPACT_ATOMS: atom_id res chain seq x y z
N LEU A 1 -1.47 4.76 -6.65
CA LEU A 1 -1.99 6.08 -6.22
C LEU A 1 -3.51 6.20 -6.33
N GLN A 2 -4.18 5.52 -7.27
CA GLN A 2 -5.64 5.55 -7.42
C GLN A 2 -6.43 5.16 -6.16
N MET A 3 -5.91 4.24 -5.34
CA MET A 3 -6.52 3.87 -4.04
C MET A 3 -6.46 5.01 -2.99
N VAL A 4 -5.45 5.88 -3.06
CA VAL A 4 -5.30 7.02 -2.14
C VAL A 4 -6.24 8.15 -2.54
N GLU A 5 -6.38 8.43 -3.84
CA GLU A 5 -7.40 9.38 -4.35
C GLU A 5 -8.81 8.93 -3.98
N PHE A 6 -9.12 7.64 -4.12
CA PHE A 6 -10.43 7.10 -3.72
C PHE A 6 -10.70 7.27 -2.21
N TYR A 7 -9.67 7.10 -1.36
CA TYR A 7 -9.80 7.39 0.08
C TYR A 7 -10.17 8.84 0.36
N PHE A 8 -9.56 9.80 -0.34
CA PHE A 8 -9.88 11.22 -0.12
C PHE A 8 -11.29 11.59 -0.57
N ILE A 9 -11.80 10.97 -1.65
CA ILE A 9 -13.19 11.14 -2.07
C ILE A 9 -14.13 10.58 -0.99
N LEU A 10 -13.84 9.40 -0.45
CA LEU A 10 -14.62 8.82 0.66
C LEU A 10 -14.54 9.66 1.93
N ALA A 11 -13.35 10.16 2.29
CA ALA A 11 -13.15 11.01 3.47
C ALA A 11 -13.92 12.34 3.41
N ALA A 12 -14.23 12.84 2.21
CA ALA A 12 -15.05 14.02 2.04
C ALA A 12 -16.55 13.76 2.29
N VAL A 13 -17.03 12.53 2.12
CA VAL A 13 -18.46 12.16 2.24
C VAL A 13 -18.78 11.31 3.47
N THR A 14 -17.79 10.68 4.10
CA THR A 14 -17.96 9.85 5.28
C THR A 14 -16.74 9.95 6.22
N VAL A 15 -16.94 9.62 7.49
CA VAL A 15 -15.87 9.59 8.48
C VAL A 15 -15.08 8.29 8.31
N VAL A 16 -13.90 8.39 7.74
CA VAL A 16 -12.92 7.29 7.63
C VAL A 16 -11.75 7.54 8.57
N SER A 17 -11.23 6.48 9.19
CA SER A 17 -10.12 6.61 10.12
C SER A 17 -8.83 7.00 9.40
N ALA A 18 -8.08 7.96 9.97
CA ALA A 18 -6.80 8.39 9.43
C ALA A 18 -5.76 7.25 9.41
N GLY A 19 -5.93 6.23 10.26
CA GLY A 19 -5.05 5.04 10.27
C GLY A 19 -5.08 4.28 8.94
N VAL A 20 -6.26 4.16 8.31
CA VAL A 20 -6.41 3.47 7.01
C VAL A 20 -5.66 4.19 5.89
N PHE A 21 -5.59 5.52 5.93
CA PHE A 21 -4.83 6.31 4.97
C PHE A 21 -3.35 5.94 4.98
N TRP A 22 -2.69 6.00 6.13
CA TRP A 22 -1.25 5.76 6.25
C TRP A 22 -0.86 4.32 5.90
N ARG A 23 -1.75 3.37 6.16
CA ARG A 23 -1.59 1.95 5.78
C ARG A 23 -1.59 1.75 4.28
N LEU A 24 -2.58 2.33 3.60
CA LEU A 24 -2.70 2.28 2.14
C LEU A 24 -1.57 3.06 1.46
N MET A 25 -1.20 4.21 2.01
CA MET A 25 -0.15 5.05 1.47
C MET A 25 1.21 4.32 1.51
N ASN A 26 1.63 3.82 2.66
CA ASN A 26 2.94 3.16 2.78
C ASN A 26 3.02 1.87 1.97
N GLY A 27 1.98 1.01 2.04
CA GLY A 27 1.99 -0.25 1.29
C GLY A 27 1.99 -0.03 -0.24
N SER A 28 1.24 0.95 -0.73
CA SER A 28 1.24 1.28 -2.16
C SER A 28 2.54 1.92 -2.64
N LEU A 29 3.21 2.70 -1.79
CA LEU A 29 4.53 3.28 -2.08
C LEU A 29 5.60 2.18 -2.21
N VAL A 30 5.62 1.23 -1.27
CA VAL A 30 6.52 0.07 -1.32
C VAL A 30 6.29 -0.76 -2.58
N MET A 31 5.04 -1.03 -2.94
CA MET A 31 4.71 -1.77 -4.16
C MET A 31 5.17 -1.06 -5.44
N LEU A 32 4.98 0.26 -5.50
CA LEU A 32 5.30 1.05 -6.68
C LEU A 32 6.83 1.19 -6.85
N VAL A 33 7.55 1.46 -5.76
CA VAL A 33 9.02 1.55 -5.78
C VAL A 33 9.64 0.19 -6.08
N ALA A 34 9.17 -0.88 -5.46
CA ALA A 34 9.68 -2.22 -5.72
C ALA A 34 9.41 -2.66 -7.17
N GLY A 35 8.19 -2.44 -7.68
CA GLY A 35 7.86 -2.71 -9.09
C GLY A 35 8.73 -1.91 -10.05
N TYR A 36 8.89 -0.61 -9.81
CA TYR A 36 9.76 0.25 -10.61
C TYR A 36 11.22 -0.23 -10.60
N MET A 37 11.77 -0.58 -9.44
CA MET A 37 13.14 -1.09 -9.35
C MET A 37 13.34 -2.41 -10.09
N GLY A 38 12.33 -3.28 -10.08
CA GLY A 38 12.34 -4.54 -10.85
C GLY A 38 12.25 -4.32 -12.37
N GLU A 39 11.41 -3.38 -12.82
CA GLU A 39 11.22 -3.07 -14.23
C GLU A 39 12.36 -2.24 -14.83
N ALA A 40 12.94 -1.33 -14.05
CA ALA A 40 14.07 -0.50 -14.46
C ALA A 40 15.42 -1.26 -14.46
N GLY A 41 15.43 -2.52 -14.03
CA GLY A 41 16.65 -3.34 -13.92
C GLY A 41 17.59 -2.90 -12.80
N LEU A 42 17.13 -2.04 -11.88
CA LEU A 42 17.88 -1.59 -10.71
C LEU A 42 17.97 -2.68 -9.64
N ALA A 43 17.02 -3.61 -9.64
CA ALA A 43 17.01 -4.81 -8.81
C ALA A 43 16.61 -6.03 -9.66
N PRO A 44 17.03 -7.25 -9.28
CA PRO A 44 16.57 -8.46 -9.94
C PRO A 44 15.05 -8.60 -9.77
N ALA A 45 14.34 -8.97 -10.83
CA ALA A 45 12.88 -8.97 -10.89
C ALA A 45 12.21 -9.82 -9.80
N TRP A 46 12.78 -10.98 -9.48
CA TRP A 46 12.25 -11.91 -8.47
C TRP A 46 12.26 -11.33 -7.04
N PRO A 47 13.39 -10.84 -6.51
CA PRO A 47 13.43 -10.09 -5.26
C PRO A 47 12.50 -8.88 -5.22
N ALA A 48 12.48 -8.08 -6.29
CA ALA A 48 11.63 -6.90 -6.39
C ALA A 48 10.14 -7.27 -6.29
N PHE A 49 9.73 -8.36 -6.94
CA PHE A 49 8.39 -8.90 -6.84
C PHE A 49 8.04 -9.36 -5.42
N ILE A 50 8.95 -10.04 -4.72
CA ILE A 50 8.74 -10.48 -3.33
C ILE A 50 8.55 -9.28 -2.40
N VAL A 51 9.34 -8.22 -2.56
CA VAL A 51 9.18 -6.97 -1.78
C VAL A 51 7.82 -6.31 -2.07
N GLY A 52 7.38 -6.29 -3.33
CA GLY A 52 6.03 -5.85 -3.68
C GLY A 52 4.94 -6.67 -2.98
N MET A 53 5.07 -8.00 -2.98
CA MET A 53 4.15 -8.91 -2.29
C MET A 53 4.14 -8.73 -0.77
N LEU A 54 5.28 -8.37 -0.16
CA LEU A 54 5.35 -8.01 1.26
C LEU A 54 4.61 -6.70 1.55
N GLY A 55 4.73 -5.70 0.67
CA GLY A 55 3.95 -4.46 0.75
C GLY A 55 2.44 -4.71 0.69
N TRP A 56 2.00 -5.65 -0.15
CA TRP A 56 0.61 -6.09 -0.21
C TRP A 56 0.18 -6.86 1.05
N GLY A 57 1.00 -7.81 1.51
CA GLY A 57 0.74 -8.56 2.73
C GLY A 57 0.63 -7.66 3.97
N TYR A 58 1.43 -6.60 4.05
CA TYR A 58 1.33 -5.58 5.08
C TYR A 58 -0.03 -4.88 5.06
N ILE A 59 -0.54 -4.48 3.89
CA ILE A 59 -1.88 -3.87 3.78
C ILE A 59 -2.95 -4.82 4.31
N LEU A 60 -2.89 -6.11 3.96
CA LEU A 60 -3.84 -7.10 4.46
C LEU A 60 -3.76 -7.31 5.97
N TYR A 61 -2.53 -7.43 6.51
CA TYR A 61 -2.32 -7.55 7.95
C TYR A 61 -2.93 -6.36 8.69
N GLU A 62 -2.66 -5.16 8.20
CA GLU A 62 -3.17 -3.95 8.79
C GLU A 62 -4.71 -3.93 8.75
N ILE A 63 -5.35 -4.27 7.62
CA ILE A 63 -6.81 -4.28 7.47
C ILE A 63 -7.50 -5.33 8.37
N PHE A 64 -6.99 -6.56 8.43
CA PHE A 64 -7.70 -7.68 9.05
C PHE A 64 -7.25 -8.01 10.49
N ALA A 65 -5.98 -7.78 10.84
CA ALA A 65 -5.45 -8.19 12.13
C ALA A 65 -5.45 -7.06 13.17
N VAL A 66 -5.40 -5.81 12.73
CA VAL A 66 -5.44 -4.67 13.65
C VAL A 66 -6.88 -4.18 13.79
N ARG A 67 -7.48 -4.51 14.93
CA ARG A 67 -8.72 -3.89 15.39
C ARG A 67 -8.50 -2.39 15.60
N PRO A 68 -9.42 -1.51 15.17
CA PRO A 68 -9.51 -0.17 15.74
C PRO A 68 -9.82 -0.34 17.23
N ALA A 69 -8.90 0.12 18.07
CA ALA A 69 -9.19 0.40 19.48
C ALA A 69 -10.04 1.67 19.57
#